data_AF-A0A2E0ZN68-F1
#
_entry.id   AF-A0A2E0ZN68-F1
#
_cell.length_a   1.000
_cell.length_b   1.000
_cell.length_c   1.000
_cell.angle_alpha   90.00
_cell.angle_beta   90.00
_cell.angle_gamma   90.00
#
_symmetry.space_group_name_H-M   'P 1'
#
loop_
_entity.id
_entity.type
_entity.pdbx_description
1 polymer ?
#
loop_
_entity_poly.entity_id
_entity_poly.type
_entity_poly.pdbx_seq_one_letter_code
_entity_poly.pdbx_strand_id
1 'polypeptide(L)'
;MPTGPLRTTTPTIDVYIKLAQYPILSDRIRLRMREELFRRGIVHKTDFEQEVKDLAIESQRREGLNNPTVQEDEGAWQRRLDTIRDLHTDNYFANNLGSTLLEQLIEEVLSNQDKAPQAVELTFNPEIAPWAMLFEQGEVYDALPPPDQEKVKHHLEEIKVVLIKRLLSDQLPFIRVAKHVFSIKDLNWIYERLIGSGKIGGKAGGMLMAWHILEKATHDFGPDIARQVTIPDTYFIGSEIIYEFLLQNKLERFVNQKYLSVEEMRTQYPEIVSHCLAGKIPNYIKEQLRDVLNRLNGRPFVVRSSSLLEDHLDYAFAGKYASIFCPNQGEPEANFAALLEGIRRVYASTFNPDAMLERQKHGLIDYDERMAIMIQPLIGHQYGRYFLPTIVGAGLSQNPWFKQNDSRAKDGCLRLTLGLDERVDLPLEDSKACIISLNAPDYLNESQALIQKKVKVVDLEGNDFKLLPISEILQTDYPYGRYLLDPQTQRLSYDHLIEDEKFIRLMRTALTRLENTYGVPVQFEFALEIIDAPGGPDYKLYILQCHTAA
;
A
#
# COMPACT_ATOMS: atom_id res chain seq x y z
N MET A 1 43.99 31.01 -22.23
CA MET A 1 42.63 31.57 -22.15
C MET A 1 42.14 31.87 -23.56
N PRO A 2 40.92 31.42 -23.89
CA PRO A 2 39.98 32.25 -24.65
C PRO A 2 38.79 32.57 -23.74
N THR A 3 38.67 33.86 -23.43
CA THR A 3 37.53 34.50 -22.79
C THR A 3 36.53 34.89 -23.88
N GLY A 4 35.37 34.24 -23.89
CA GLY A 4 34.24 34.61 -24.74
C GLY A 4 33.02 33.77 -24.36
N PRO A 5 31.84 34.38 -24.16
CA PRO A 5 30.67 33.63 -23.70
C PRO A 5 30.21 32.68 -24.81
N LEU A 6 29.96 31.42 -24.46
CA LEU A 6 29.14 30.52 -25.26
C LEU A 6 27.71 31.05 -25.21
N ARG A 7 27.38 32.02 -26.06
CA ARG A 7 25.99 32.46 -26.32
C ARG A 7 25.36 31.47 -27.29
N THR A 8 24.54 30.57 -26.79
CA THR A 8 23.44 30.01 -27.57
C THR A 8 22.25 30.98 -27.46
N THR A 9 21.90 31.60 -28.59
CA THR A 9 21.00 32.75 -28.71
C THR A 9 19.52 32.36 -28.70
N THR A 10 18.99 31.93 -27.55
CA THR A 10 17.56 32.04 -27.26
C THR A 10 17.40 32.32 -25.77
N PRO A 11 16.81 33.46 -25.36
CA PRO A 11 16.60 33.80 -23.94
C PRO A 11 15.96 32.66 -23.12
N THR A 12 15.08 31.87 -23.74
CA THR A 12 14.43 30.70 -23.13
C THR A 12 15.40 29.59 -22.78
N ILE A 13 16.43 29.36 -23.59
CA ILE A 13 17.47 28.34 -23.33
C ILE A 13 18.32 28.76 -22.14
N ASP A 14 18.63 30.06 -22.00
CA ASP A 14 19.38 30.57 -20.84
C ASP A 14 18.59 30.39 -19.54
N VAL A 15 17.28 30.64 -19.55
CA VAL A 15 16.40 30.35 -18.41
C VAL A 15 16.41 28.85 -18.09
N TYR A 16 16.23 28.01 -19.09
CA TYR A 16 16.23 26.55 -18.92
C TYR A 16 17.55 26.04 -18.32
N ILE A 17 18.70 26.45 -18.85
CA ILE A 17 20.02 26.04 -18.35
C ILE A 17 20.24 26.50 -16.91
N LYS A 18 19.78 27.70 -16.55
CA LYS A 18 19.88 28.20 -15.17
C LYS A 18 19.01 27.40 -14.22
N LEU A 19 17.76 27.12 -14.59
CA LEU A 19 16.84 26.33 -13.75
C LEU A 19 17.29 24.87 -13.61
N ALA A 20 17.93 24.30 -14.63
CA ALA A 20 18.49 22.95 -14.58
C ALA A 20 19.58 22.77 -13.50
N GLN A 21 20.19 23.86 -13.02
CA GLN A 21 21.15 23.83 -11.89
C GLN A 21 20.46 23.70 -10.53
N TYR A 22 19.13 23.83 -10.48
CA TYR A 22 18.31 23.78 -9.26
C TYR A 22 17.16 22.76 -9.39
N PRO A 23 17.43 21.46 -9.63
CA PRO A 23 16.41 20.48 -10.03
C PRO A 23 15.30 20.23 -8.99
N ILE A 24 15.56 20.51 -7.72
CA ILE A 24 14.56 20.38 -6.63
C ILE A 24 13.76 21.67 -6.47
N LEU A 25 14.38 22.83 -6.73
CA LEU A 25 13.78 24.15 -6.49
C LEU A 25 13.22 24.80 -7.75
N SER A 26 13.48 24.24 -8.93
CA SER A 26 13.04 24.76 -10.22
C SER A 26 11.54 25.00 -10.24
N ASP A 27 10.77 24.12 -9.60
CA ASP A 27 9.31 24.20 -9.59
C ASP A 27 8.84 25.41 -8.77
N ARG A 28 9.50 25.70 -7.64
CA ARG A 28 9.24 26.89 -6.82
C ARG A 28 9.67 28.16 -7.54
N ILE A 29 10.82 28.14 -8.20
CA ILE A 29 11.31 29.27 -8.97
C ILE A 29 10.34 29.57 -10.11
N ARG A 30 9.86 28.55 -10.85
CA ARG A 30 8.85 28.70 -11.90
C ARG A 30 7.51 29.19 -11.38
N LEU A 31 7.10 28.79 -10.18
CA LEU A 31 5.91 29.35 -9.54
C LEU A 31 6.06 30.86 -9.32
N ARG A 32 7.18 31.29 -8.74
CA ARG A 32 7.49 32.72 -8.54
C ARG A 32 7.58 33.48 -9.86
N MET A 33 8.16 32.86 -10.89
CA MET A 33 8.19 33.42 -12.24
C MET A 33 6.78 33.68 -12.79
N ARG A 34 5.85 32.73 -12.64
CA ARG A 34 4.44 32.91 -13.05
C ARG A 34 3.75 34.02 -12.26
N GLU A 35 3.95 34.08 -10.95
CA GLU A 35 3.38 35.14 -10.11
C GLU A 35 3.86 36.54 -10.54
N GLU A 36 5.14 36.67 -10.92
CA GLU A 36 5.69 37.91 -11.46
C GLU A 36 5.08 38.28 -12.82
N LEU A 37 4.92 37.30 -13.71
CA LEU A 37 4.27 37.48 -15.01
C LEU A 37 2.83 37.99 -14.84
N PHE A 38 2.07 37.40 -13.92
CA PHE A 38 0.68 37.77 -13.65
C PHE A 38 0.58 39.13 -12.97
N ARG A 39 1.41 39.38 -11.94
CA ARG A 39 1.41 40.65 -11.19
C ARG A 39 1.75 41.85 -12.07
N ARG A 40 2.65 41.66 -13.04
CA ARG A 40 3.01 42.71 -14.01
C ARG A 40 2.02 42.84 -15.17
N GLY A 41 0.99 41.99 -15.23
CA GLY A 41 0.00 42.01 -16.29
C GLY A 41 0.56 41.61 -17.66
N ILE A 42 1.65 40.83 -17.70
CA ILE A 42 2.23 40.34 -18.96
C ILE A 42 1.30 39.32 -19.63
N VAL A 43 0.67 38.49 -18.80
CA VAL A 43 -0.38 37.56 -19.20
C VAL A 43 -1.35 37.40 -18.03
N HIS A 44 -2.65 37.29 -18.30
CA HIS A 44 -3.61 36.95 -17.25
C HIS A 44 -3.60 35.45 -16.97
N LYS A 45 -3.81 35.07 -15.70
CA LYS A 45 -3.78 33.66 -15.27
C LYS A 45 -4.73 32.76 -16.09
N THR A 46 -5.93 33.25 -16.40
CA THR A 46 -6.92 32.52 -17.19
C THR A 46 -6.45 32.25 -18.60
N ASP A 47 -5.83 33.26 -19.23
CA ASP A 47 -5.36 33.19 -20.61
C ASP A 47 -4.13 32.28 -20.71
N PHE A 48 -3.22 32.40 -19.72
CA PHE A 48 -2.05 31.54 -19.62
C PHE A 48 -2.42 30.05 -19.51
N GLU A 49 -3.36 29.69 -18.62
CA GLU A 49 -3.78 28.29 -18.47
C GLU A 49 -4.55 27.79 -19.70
N GLN A 50 -5.27 28.66 -20.41
CA GLN A 50 -5.90 28.29 -21.67
C GLN A 50 -4.85 28.00 -22.76
N GLU A 51 -3.84 28.85 -22.89
CA GLU A 51 -2.73 28.64 -23.82
C GLU A 51 -1.94 27.35 -23.53
N VAL A 52 -1.70 27.05 -22.24
CA VAL A 52 -1.07 25.79 -21.83
C VAL A 52 -1.88 24.58 -22.29
N LYS A 53 -3.21 24.62 -22.13
CA LYS A 53 -4.08 23.55 -22.62
C LYS A 53 -4.02 23.41 -24.14
N ASP A 54 -4.08 24.52 -24.87
CA ASP A 54 -4.03 24.49 -26.33
C ASP A 54 -2.69 23.94 -26.84
N LEU A 55 -1.57 24.32 -26.20
CA LEU A 55 -0.24 23.78 -26.49
C LEU A 55 -0.10 22.31 -26.12
N ALA A 56 -0.73 21.86 -25.03
CA ALA A 56 -0.74 20.44 -24.67
C ALA A 56 -1.53 19.61 -25.69
N ILE A 57 -2.69 20.08 -26.14
CA ILE A 57 -3.47 19.45 -27.23
C ILE A 57 -2.62 19.36 -28.51
N GLU A 58 -1.89 20.42 -28.84
CA GLU A 58 -1.03 20.42 -30.02
C GLU A 58 0.17 19.46 -29.86
N SER A 59 0.72 19.33 -28.65
CA SER A 59 1.76 18.33 -28.35
C SER A 59 1.25 16.90 -28.53
N GLN A 60 0.02 16.61 -28.09
CA GLN A 60 -0.63 15.32 -28.32
C GLN A 60 -0.72 14.99 -29.82
N ARG A 61 -1.14 15.97 -30.64
CA ARG A 61 -1.21 15.79 -32.11
C ARG A 61 0.15 15.49 -32.72
N ARG A 62 1.21 16.19 -32.29
CA ARG A 62 2.58 15.96 -32.78
C ARG A 62 3.10 14.57 -32.42
N GLU A 63 2.64 14.02 -31.31
CA GLU A 63 2.96 12.67 -30.85
C GLU A 63 2.02 11.60 -31.45
N GLY A 64 1.14 11.97 -32.37
CA GLY A 64 0.30 11.04 -33.15
C GLY A 64 -1.06 10.72 -32.52
N LEU A 65 -1.47 11.45 -31.47
CA LEU A 65 -2.79 11.31 -30.86
C LEU A 65 -3.82 12.14 -31.63
N ASN A 66 -4.85 11.48 -32.15
CA ASN A 66 -5.90 12.08 -32.97
C ASN A 66 -7.14 12.48 -32.16
N ASN A 67 -7.28 11.97 -30.94
CA ASN A 67 -8.36 12.34 -30.03
C ASN A 67 -7.82 12.76 -28.63
N PRO A 68 -7.55 14.07 -28.44
CA PRO A 68 -6.95 14.67 -27.24
C PRO A 68 -7.56 14.29 -25.90
N THR A 69 -8.86 14.00 -25.87
CA THR A 69 -9.63 13.81 -24.64
C THR A 69 -9.89 12.34 -24.29
N VAL A 70 -9.45 11.41 -25.14
CA VAL A 70 -9.81 9.97 -25.01
C VAL A 70 -8.59 9.05 -25.09
N GLN A 71 -7.54 9.44 -25.81
CA GLN A 71 -6.39 8.56 -26.09
C GLN A 71 -5.23 8.70 -25.09
N GLU A 72 -5.24 9.74 -24.27
CA GLU A 72 -4.26 9.95 -23.21
C GLU A 72 -4.97 9.79 -21.85
N ASP A 73 -4.39 9.00 -20.95
CA ASP A 73 -4.92 8.84 -19.60
C ASP A 73 -4.76 10.15 -18.80
N GLU A 74 -5.57 10.32 -17.76
CA GLU A 74 -5.60 11.54 -16.95
C GLU A 74 -4.22 11.89 -16.34
N GLY A 75 -3.43 10.88 -15.97
CA GLY A 75 -2.09 11.08 -15.42
C GLY A 75 -1.05 11.50 -16.46
N ALA A 76 -1.07 10.91 -17.65
CA ALA A 76 -0.24 11.35 -18.78
C ALA A 76 -0.64 12.76 -19.25
N TRP A 77 -1.92 13.06 -19.33
CA TRP A 77 -2.44 14.39 -19.66
C TRP A 77 -1.98 15.43 -18.62
N GLN A 78 -2.04 15.09 -17.33
CA GLN A 78 -1.57 15.99 -16.28
C GLN A 78 -0.05 16.23 -16.36
N ARG A 79 0.75 15.17 -16.54
CA ARG A 79 2.21 15.32 -16.75
C ARG A 79 2.54 16.17 -17.96
N ARG A 80 1.77 16.03 -19.04
CA ARG A 80 1.91 16.85 -20.25
C ARG A 80 1.58 18.31 -19.94
N LEU A 81 0.46 18.58 -19.30
CA LEU A 81 0.09 19.93 -18.89
C LEU A 81 1.17 20.57 -18.02
N ASP A 82 1.73 19.84 -17.06
CA ASP A 82 2.77 20.35 -16.17
C ASP A 82 4.07 20.66 -16.94
N THR A 83 4.49 19.76 -17.82
CA THR A 83 5.67 19.95 -18.67
C THR A 83 5.50 21.14 -19.61
N ILE A 84 4.33 21.25 -20.27
CA ILE A 84 4.02 22.37 -21.16
C ILE A 84 3.93 23.67 -20.36
N ARG A 85 3.32 23.65 -19.17
CA ARG A 85 3.22 24.82 -18.29
C ARG A 85 4.61 25.35 -17.91
N ASP A 86 5.53 24.47 -17.57
CA ASP A 86 6.88 24.85 -17.20
C ASP A 86 7.66 25.43 -18.37
N LEU A 87 7.62 24.77 -19.54
CA LEU A 87 8.24 25.30 -20.76
C LEU A 87 7.63 26.63 -21.19
N HIS A 88 6.31 26.78 -21.04
CA HIS A 88 5.59 28.01 -21.38
C HIS A 88 5.92 29.14 -20.39
N THR A 89 6.08 28.80 -19.10
CA THR A 89 6.57 29.73 -18.07
C THR A 89 7.97 30.23 -18.43
N ASP A 90 8.89 29.32 -18.73
CA ASP A 90 10.27 29.64 -19.09
C ASP A 90 10.29 30.57 -20.33
N ASN A 91 9.43 30.29 -21.31
CA ASN A 91 9.31 31.08 -22.54
C ASN A 91 8.75 32.50 -22.29
N TYR A 92 7.63 32.62 -21.58
CA TYR A 92 7.04 33.91 -21.24
C TYR A 92 7.99 34.75 -20.41
N PHE A 93 8.64 34.15 -19.41
CA PHE A 93 9.57 34.87 -18.55
C PHE A 93 10.80 35.35 -19.31
N ALA A 94 11.38 34.48 -20.13
CA ALA A 94 12.55 34.81 -20.94
C ALA A 94 12.30 35.96 -21.92
N ASN A 95 11.12 36.00 -22.54
CA ASN A 95 10.80 36.99 -23.57
C ASN A 95 10.33 38.34 -23.00
N ASN A 96 9.92 38.40 -21.73
CA ASN A 96 9.31 39.60 -21.16
C ASN A 96 10.03 40.19 -19.94
N LEU A 97 10.73 39.37 -19.14
CA LEU A 97 11.26 39.77 -17.84
C LEU A 97 12.78 39.64 -17.70
N GLY A 98 13.42 38.87 -18.57
CA GLY A 98 14.88 38.81 -18.70
C GLY A 98 15.61 38.12 -17.54
N SER A 99 16.93 38.00 -17.68
CA SER A 99 17.78 37.17 -16.81
C SER A 99 18.07 37.76 -15.43
N THR A 100 18.07 39.09 -15.28
CA THR A 100 18.36 39.76 -14.00
C THR A 100 17.26 39.52 -12.98
N LEU A 101 16.00 39.57 -13.41
CA LEU A 101 14.88 39.29 -12.49
C LEU A 101 14.83 37.80 -12.13
N LEU A 102 15.20 36.91 -13.06
CA LEU A 102 15.34 35.49 -12.75
C LEU A 102 16.38 35.26 -11.64
N GLU A 103 17.54 35.91 -11.71
CA GLU A 103 18.58 35.80 -10.67
C GLU A 103 18.06 36.27 -9.30
N GLN A 104 17.32 37.38 -9.27
CA GLN A 104 16.69 37.87 -8.03
C GLN A 104 15.66 36.90 -7.47
N LEU A 105 14.82 36.29 -8.32
CA LEU A 105 13.85 35.28 -7.88
C LEU A 105 14.53 34.00 -7.38
N ILE A 106 15.64 33.60 -8.00
CA ILE A 106 16.45 32.46 -7.54
C ILE A 106 17.02 32.78 -6.15
N GLU A 107 17.65 33.95 -5.97
CA GLU A 107 18.15 34.38 -4.66
C GLU A 107 17.04 34.50 -3.61
N GLU A 108 15.86 35.01 -3.99
CA GLU A 108 14.69 35.07 -3.11
C GLU A 108 14.28 33.66 -2.65
N VAL A 109 14.11 32.72 -3.58
CA VAL A 109 13.73 31.33 -3.26
C VAL A 109 14.78 30.65 -2.40
N LEU A 110 16.07 30.88 -2.66
CA LEU A 110 17.17 30.35 -1.85
C LEU A 110 17.19 30.97 -0.44
N SER A 111 16.98 32.28 -0.32
CA SER A 111 16.98 32.97 0.98
C SER A 111 15.72 32.71 1.83
N ASN A 112 14.60 32.39 1.18
CA ASN A 112 13.35 32.01 1.84
C ASN A 112 13.31 30.54 2.26
N GLN A 113 14.35 29.73 1.97
CA GLN A 113 14.47 28.39 2.55
C GLN A 113 14.54 28.42 4.08
N ASP A 114 15.10 29.50 4.66
CA ASP A 114 15.25 29.67 6.11
C ASP A 114 14.03 30.35 6.78
N LYS A 115 13.01 30.72 6.01
CA LYS A 115 11.81 31.39 6.53
C LYS A 115 10.58 30.56 6.19
N ALA A 116 10.03 29.90 7.21
CA ALA A 116 8.73 29.25 7.14
C ALA A 116 7.72 30.18 6.45
N PRO A 117 7.05 29.75 5.37
CA PRO A 117 6.10 30.59 4.65
C PRO A 117 4.98 31.05 5.59
N GLN A 118 4.53 32.30 5.44
CA GLN A 118 3.42 32.86 6.22
C GLN A 118 2.20 31.94 6.10
N ALA A 119 1.90 31.28 7.22
CA ALA A 119 1.30 29.95 7.28
C ALA A 119 -0.23 29.92 7.16
N VAL A 120 -0.88 30.79 6.39
CA VAL A 120 -2.36 30.90 6.48
C VAL A 120 -3.10 30.66 5.15
N GLU A 121 -2.51 30.92 3.98
CA GLU A 121 -3.20 30.69 2.70
C GLU A 121 -2.53 29.59 1.89
N LEU A 122 -3.34 28.63 1.44
CA LEU A 122 -2.92 27.60 0.49
C LEU A 122 -2.87 28.24 -0.92
N THR A 123 -1.67 28.59 -1.38
CA THR A 123 -1.46 29.36 -2.63
C THR A 123 -1.52 28.53 -3.91
N PHE A 124 -1.75 27.23 -3.80
CA PHE A 124 -1.73 26.27 -4.90
C PHE A 124 -2.92 25.33 -4.82
N ASN A 125 -3.26 24.67 -5.93
CA ASN A 125 -4.32 23.65 -5.95
C ASN A 125 -3.71 22.29 -5.58
N PRO A 126 -4.09 21.67 -4.43
CA PRO A 126 -3.51 20.40 -4.00
C PRO A 126 -3.71 19.26 -5.01
N GLU A 127 -4.86 19.24 -5.70
CA GLU A 127 -5.22 18.16 -6.63
C GLU A 127 -4.29 18.07 -7.85
N ILE A 128 -3.53 19.12 -8.16
CA ILE A 128 -2.52 19.14 -9.24
C ILE A 128 -1.09 19.40 -8.73
N ALA A 129 -0.90 19.54 -7.43
CA ALA A 129 0.41 19.84 -6.86
C ALA A 129 1.36 18.63 -6.92
N PRO A 130 2.68 18.85 -7.11
CA PRO A 130 3.68 17.79 -6.96
C PRO A 130 3.73 17.22 -5.54
N TRP A 131 4.17 15.96 -5.40
CA TRP A 131 4.31 15.27 -4.11
C TRP A 131 5.14 16.07 -3.10
N ALA A 132 6.30 16.57 -3.52
CA ALA A 132 7.21 17.32 -2.66
C ALA A 132 6.53 18.54 -2.02
N MET A 133 5.69 19.25 -2.80
CA MET A 133 4.95 20.42 -2.31
C MET A 133 3.85 20.04 -1.32
N LEU A 134 3.11 18.96 -1.59
CA LEU A 134 2.08 18.45 -0.69
C LEU A 134 2.66 18.01 0.66
N PHE A 135 3.77 17.27 0.63
CA PHE A 135 4.43 16.81 1.86
C PHE A 135 5.04 17.97 2.64
N GLU A 136 5.81 18.85 2.00
CA GLU A 136 6.40 20.00 2.68
C GLU A 136 5.33 20.91 3.32
N GLN A 137 4.30 21.28 2.55
CA GLN A 137 3.24 22.14 3.08
C GLN A 137 2.43 21.42 4.17
N GLY A 138 2.16 20.13 3.99
CA GLY A 138 1.51 19.30 4.98
C GLY A 138 2.30 19.25 6.28
N GLU A 139 3.61 19.03 6.23
CA GLU A 139 4.51 18.98 7.40
C GLU A 139 4.54 20.33 8.12
N VAL A 140 4.60 21.44 7.37
CA VAL A 140 4.52 22.79 7.94
C VAL A 140 3.22 22.97 8.72
N TYR A 141 2.07 22.62 8.14
CA TYR A 141 0.77 22.75 8.82
C TYR A 141 0.60 21.79 9.99
N ASP A 142 1.11 20.57 9.89
CA ASP A 142 1.03 19.55 10.95
C ASP A 142 1.91 19.92 12.16
N ALA A 143 3.00 20.65 11.93
CA ALA A 143 3.91 21.13 12.98
C ALA A 143 3.47 22.42 13.68
N LEU A 144 2.39 23.08 13.24
CA LEU A 144 1.92 24.33 13.86
C LEU A 144 1.37 24.08 15.28
N PRO A 145 1.51 25.05 16.21
CA PRO A 145 0.86 25.00 17.50
C PRO A 145 -0.69 24.91 17.36
N PRO A 146 -1.41 24.27 18.31
CA PRO A 146 -2.85 24.04 18.20
C PRO A 146 -3.71 25.28 17.81
N PRO A 147 -3.44 26.49 18.33
CA PRO A 147 -4.22 27.68 17.94
C PRO A 147 -4.09 28.08 16.47
N ASP A 148 -2.92 27.84 15.86
CA ASP A 148 -2.65 28.18 14.46
C ASP A 148 -3.01 27.02 13.54
N GLN A 149 -2.86 25.78 14.01
CA GLN A 149 -3.29 24.59 13.30
C GLN A 149 -4.80 24.61 13.03
N GLU A 150 -5.62 25.07 13.98
CA GLU A 150 -7.09 25.15 13.77
C GLU A 150 -7.46 26.12 12.62
N LYS A 151 -6.64 27.15 12.36
CA LYS A 151 -6.86 28.09 11.24
C LYS A 151 -6.62 27.43 9.88
N VAL A 152 -5.63 26.54 9.78
CA VAL A 152 -5.26 25.84 8.54
C VAL A 152 -5.82 24.43 8.43
N LYS A 153 -6.61 24.00 9.40
CA LYS A 153 -7.12 22.62 9.50
C LYS A 153 -7.81 22.12 8.23
N HIS A 154 -8.58 22.99 7.58
CA HIS A 154 -9.26 22.65 6.33
C HIS A 154 -8.28 22.44 5.17
N HIS A 155 -7.21 23.25 5.09
CA HIS A 155 -6.13 23.08 4.13
C HIS A 155 -5.31 21.82 4.39
N LEU A 156 -4.99 21.53 5.66
CA LEU A 156 -4.32 20.30 6.04
C LEU A 156 -5.18 19.07 5.70
N GLU A 157 -6.49 19.14 5.97
CA GLU A 157 -7.41 18.06 5.60
C GLU A 157 -7.47 17.85 4.09
N GLU A 158 -7.50 18.92 3.29
CA GLU A 158 -7.45 18.84 1.82
C GLU A 158 -6.17 18.16 1.33
N ILE A 159 -5.00 18.57 1.83
CA ILE A 159 -3.71 17.96 1.50
C ILE A 159 -3.73 16.45 1.85
N LYS A 160 -4.20 16.09 3.05
CA LYS A 160 -4.30 14.69 3.47
C LYS A 160 -5.21 13.90 2.54
N VAL A 161 -6.38 14.44 2.19
CA VAL A 161 -7.32 13.78 1.29
C VAL A 161 -6.69 13.53 -0.08
N VAL A 162 -5.97 14.51 -0.65
CA VAL A 162 -5.28 14.33 -1.94
C VAL A 162 -4.18 13.27 -1.84
N LEU A 163 -3.35 13.31 -0.80
CA LEU A 163 -2.32 12.30 -0.58
C LEU A 163 -2.90 10.90 -0.41
N ILE A 164 -3.98 10.75 0.37
CA ILE A 164 -4.71 9.48 0.56
C ILE A 164 -5.28 8.98 -0.76
N LYS A 165 -5.93 9.86 -1.54
CA LYS A 165 -6.47 9.51 -2.86
C LYS A 165 -5.41 8.98 -3.80
N ARG A 166 -4.23 9.62 -3.81
CA ARG A 166 -3.14 9.27 -4.73
C ARG A 166 -2.31 8.07 -4.26
N LEU A 167 -2.14 7.86 -2.96
CA LEU A 167 -1.33 6.76 -2.40
C LEU A 167 -2.15 5.50 -2.11
N LEU A 168 -3.36 5.65 -1.57
CA LEU A 168 -4.09 4.54 -0.93
C LEU A 168 -5.30 4.13 -1.74
N SER A 169 -6.32 5.00 -1.82
CA SER A 169 -7.63 4.66 -2.39
C SER A 169 -8.44 5.90 -2.76
N ASP A 170 -9.19 5.81 -3.86
CA ASP A 170 -10.19 6.80 -4.29
C ASP A 170 -11.60 6.53 -3.74
N GLN A 171 -11.78 5.45 -2.96
CA GLN A 171 -13.06 5.08 -2.39
C GLN A 171 -13.46 6.07 -1.28
N LEU A 172 -14.54 6.82 -1.51
CA LEU A 172 -15.03 7.82 -0.55
C LEU A 172 -15.25 7.27 0.87
N PRO A 173 -15.76 6.05 1.08
CA PRO A 173 -15.88 5.48 2.42
C PRO A 173 -14.52 5.28 3.11
N PHE A 174 -13.52 4.79 2.38
CA PHE A 174 -12.16 4.64 2.90
C PHE A 174 -11.55 6.01 3.24
N ILE A 175 -11.63 6.98 2.31
CA ILE A 175 -11.09 8.34 2.50
C ILE A 175 -11.68 9.01 3.74
N ARG A 176 -12.99 8.84 3.97
CA ARG A 176 -13.71 9.42 5.12
C ARG A 176 -13.07 9.02 6.46
N VAL A 177 -12.65 7.77 6.60
CA VAL A 177 -11.97 7.27 7.80
C VAL A 177 -10.50 7.66 7.77
N ALA A 178 -9.83 7.44 6.62
CA ALA A 178 -8.40 7.64 6.44
C ALA A 178 -7.92 9.05 6.83
N LYS A 179 -8.67 10.09 6.44
CA LYS A 179 -8.29 11.48 6.71
C LYS A 179 -8.21 11.83 8.19
N HIS A 180 -8.87 11.06 9.06
CA HIS A 180 -8.81 11.21 10.51
C HIS A 180 -7.82 10.24 11.18
N VAL A 181 -7.43 9.17 10.48
CA VAL A 181 -6.50 8.17 10.98
C VAL A 181 -5.05 8.55 10.72
N PHE A 182 -4.69 8.81 9.46
CA PHE A 182 -3.30 9.07 9.04
C PHE A 182 -2.87 10.51 9.34
N SER A 183 -1.61 10.71 9.71
CA SER A 183 -0.92 12.02 9.71
C SER A 183 -0.15 12.25 8.39
N ILE A 184 0.41 13.44 8.19
CA ILE A 184 1.30 13.70 7.03
C ILE A 184 2.56 12.82 7.10
N LYS A 185 3.11 12.66 8.31
CA LYS A 185 4.27 11.80 8.55
C LYS A 185 4.02 10.35 8.16
N ASP A 186 2.84 9.83 8.46
CA ASP A 186 2.46 8.46 8.10
C ASP A 186 2.37 8.31 6.58
N LEU A 187 1.76 9.27 5.89
CA LEU A 187 1.65 9.27 4.43
C LEU A 187 3.02 9.39 3.75
N ASN A 188 3.94 10.17 4.32
CA ASN A 188 5.31 10.25 3.81
C ASN A 188 6.06 8.92 4.01
N TRP A 189 5.90 8.27 5.17
CA TRP A 189 6.48 6.94 5.43
C TRP A 189 6.03 5.88 4.41
N ILE A 190 4.78 5.94 3.97
CA ILE A 190 4.22 5.08 2.91
C ILE A 190 4.85 5.42 1.56
N TYR A 191 4.92 6.71 1.22
CA TYR A 191 5.50 7.18 -0.04
C TYR A 191 6.99 6.78 -0.18
N GLU A 192 7.78 6.87 0.89
CA GLU A 192 9.19 6.44 0.90
C GLU A 192 9.38 4.93 0.66
N ARG A 193 8.33 4.13 0.85
CA ARG A 193 8.30 2.67 0.63
C ARG A 193 7.61 2.27 -0.66
N LEU A 194 7.09 3.24 -1.41
CA LEU A 194 6.46 3.04 -2.70
C LEU A 194 7.52 2.97 -3.80
N ILE A 195 7.55 1.85 -4.51
CA ILE A 195 8.36 1.61 -5.68
C ILE A 195 7.53 1.94 -6.91
N GLY A 196 8.03 2.88 -7.72
CA GLY A 196 7.33 3.33 -8.92
C GLY A 196 6.18 4.28 -8.60
N SER A 197 5.11 4.21 -9.40
CA SER A 197 3.96 5.12 -9.30
C SER A 197 2.63 4.41 -9.17
N GLY A 198 1.64 5.12 -8.65
CA GLY A 198 0.28 4.62 -8.45
C GLY A 198 -0.05 4.40 -6.97
N LYS A 199 -1.23 3.80 -6.75
CA LYS A 199 -1.72 3.46 -5.41
C LYS A 199 -1.07 2.16 -4.92
N ILE A 200 -1.07 1.94 -3.61
CA ILE A 200 -0.56 0.70 -2.98
C ILE A 200 -1.63 -0.42 -2.94
N GLY A 201 -2.87 -0.13 -3.31
CA GLY A 201 -3.99 -1.08 -3.34
C GLY A 201 -4.68 -1.29 -1.99
N GLY A 202 -5.83 -1.98 -2.03
CA GLY A 202 -6.78 -2.11 -0.93
C GLY A 202 -6.26 -2.94 0.25
N LYS A 203 -5.58 -4.06 0.02
CA LYS A 203 -4.93 -4.84 1.09
C LYS A 203 -3.93 -4.03 1.90
N ALA A 204 -3.04 -3.32 1.20
CA ALA A 204 -2.04 -2.48 1.83
C ALA A 204 -2.69 -1.31 2.58
N GLY A 205 -3.64 -0.62 1.94
CA GLY A 205 -4.37 0.49 2.54
C GLY A 205 -5.14 0.07 3.80
N GLY A 206 -5.84 -1.06 3.75
CA GLY A 206 -6.57 -1.61 4.88
C GLY A 206 -5.67 -2.06 6.04
N MET A 207 -4.54 -2.73 5.74
CA MET A 207 -3.54 -3.10 6.75
C MET A 207 -2.98 -1.86 7.47
N LEU A 208 -2.59 -0.83 6.71
CA LEU A 208 -2.02 0.39 7.27
C LEU A 208 -3.05 1.18 8.07
N MET A 209 -4.28 1.29 7.57
CA MET A 209 -5.37 1.91 8.31
C MET A 209 -5.58 1.23 9.67
N ALA A 210 -5.69 -0.11 9.67
CA ALA A 210 -5.87 -0.87 10.90
C ALA A 210 -4.71 -0.67 11.88
N TRP A 211 -3.47 -0.64 11.38
CA TRP A 211 -2.30 -0.37 12.20
C TRP A 211 -2.34 1.00 12.85
N HIS A 212 -2.59 2.06 12.08
CA HIS A 212 -2.66 3.43 12.61
C HIS A 212 -3.86 3.67 13.53
N ILE A 213 -4.93 2.89 13.41
CA ILE A 213 -6.03 2.88 14.40
C ILE A 213 -5.55 2.28 15.72
N LEU A 214 -4.83 1.16 15.67
CA LEU A 214 -4.49 0.36 16.85
C LEU A 214 -3.21 0.81 17.57
N GLU A 215 -2.28 1.49 16.89
CA GLU A 215 -1.06 2.01 17.50
C GLU A 215 -1.26 3.32 18.28
N LYS A 216 -2.47 3.92 18.20
CA LYS A 216 -2.80 5.11 18.98
C LYS A 216 -2.99 4.71 20.44
N ALA A 217 -2.17 5.32 21.31
CA ALA A 217 -2.29 5.16 22.75
C ALA A 217 -3.60 5.81 23.23
N THR A 218 -4.61 4.99 23.48
CA THR A 218 -5.92 5.40 23.99
C THR A 218 -6.47 4.32 24.92
N HIS A 219 -7.43 4.70 25.76
CA HIS A 219 -8.22 3.80 26.59
C HIS A 219 -9.68 3.67 26.08
N ASP A 220 -9.96 4.23 24.90
CA ASP A 220 -11.26 4.09 24.27
C ASP A 220 -11.47 2.62 23.89
N PHE A 221 -12.65 2.12 24.25
CA PHE A 221 -13.12 0.76 23.94
C PHE A 221 -12.23 -0.39 24.45
N GLY A 222 -11.33 -0.15 25.42
CA GLY A 222 -10.47 -1.16 26.02
C GLY A 222 -9.14 -0.62 26.56
N PRO A 223 -8.26 -1.47 27.14
CA PRO A 223 -6.92 -1.07 27.56
C PRO A 223 -6.08 -0.50 26.41
N ASP A 224 -5.03 0.23 26.75
CA ASP A 224 -4.02 0.61 25.77
C ASP A 224 -3.23 -0.63 25.28
N ILE A 225 -3.33 -0.89 23.97
CA ILE A 225 -2.64 -1.99 23.27
C ILE A 225 -1.59 -1.47 22.27
N ALA A 226 -1.32 -0.17 22.23
CA ALA A 226 -0.48 0.45 21.21
C ALA A 226 0.92 -0.21 21.11
N ARG A 227 1.51 -0.55 22.25
CA ARG A 227 2.83 -1.21 22.32
C ARG A 227 2.82 -2.66 21.88
N GLN A 228 1.66 -3.32 21.87
CA GLN A 228 1.49 -4.71 21.47
C GLN A 228 1.23 -4.87 19.97
N VAL A 229 0.84 -3.80 19.26
CA VAL A 229 0.51 -3.87 17.84
C VAL A 229 1.67 -3.36 16.96
N THR A 230 1.81 -3.94 15.76
CA THR A 230 2.74 -3.49 14.71
C THR A 230 2.35 -4.09 13.35
N ILE A 231 3.10 -3.78 12.31
CA ILE A 231 3.06 -4.44 10.99
C ILE A 231 4.44 -5.03 10.64
N PRO A 232 4.52 -5.97 9.67
CA PRO A 232 5.78 -6.31 9.01
C PRO A 232 6.38 -5.11 8.27
N ASP A 233 7.71 -5.03 8.17
CA ASP A 233 8.40 -3.99 7.38
C ASP A 233 8.11 -4.16 5.88
N THR A 234 7.04 -3.49 5.43
CA THR A 234 6.39 -3.74 4.15
C THR A 234 6.83 -2.73 3.11
N TYR A 235 7.07 -3.19 1.88
CA TYR A 235 7.36 -2.37 0.70
C TYR A 235 6.25 -2.54 -0.34
N PHE A 236 6.01 -1.52 -1.15
CA PHE A 236 4.90 -1.51 -2.11
C PHE A 236 5.41 -1.28 -3.52
N ILE A 237 4.84 -1.97 -4.52
CA ILE A 237 4.98 -1.61 -5.93
C ILE A 237 3.67 -0.97 -6.36
N GLY A 238 3.75 0.26 -6.88
CA GLY A 238 2.58 1.04 -7.24
C GLY A 238 1.77 0.43 -8.38
N SER A 239 0.47 0.70 -8.34
CA SER A 239 -0.53 0.14 -9.26
C SER A 239 -0.32 0.49 -10.73
N GLU A 240 0.43 1.54 -11.08
CA GLU A 240 0.67 1.92 -12.48
C GLU A 240 1.78 1.07 -13.13
N ILE A 241 2.62 0.42 -12.33
CA ILE A 241 3.75 -0.37 -12.83
C ILE A 241 3.29 -1.60 -13.62
N ILE A 242 2.08 -2.09 -13.36
CA ILE A 242 1.49 -3.15 -14.19
C ILE A 242 1.33 -2.70 -15.66
N TYR A 243 0.93 -1.45 -15.93
CA TYR A 243 0.77 -0.99 -17.32
C TYR A 243 2.09 -0.87 -18.04
N GLU A 244 3.11 -0.31 -17.38
CA GLU A 244 4.47 -0.28 -17.94
C GLU A 244 4.97 -1.69 -18.24
N PHE A 245 4.73 -2.64 -17.32
CA PHE A 245 5.06 -4.04 -17.51
C PHE A 245 4.32 -4.65 -18.71
N LEU A 246 3.01 -4.44 -18.84
CA LEU A 246 2.22 -4.99 -19.94
C LEU A 246 2.66 -4.41 -21.29
N LEU A 247 2.85 -3.08 -21.36
CA LEU A 247 3.27 -2.36 -22.56
C LEU A 247 4.67 -2.82 -23.01
N GLN A 248 5.64 -2.80 -22.10
CA GLN A 248 7.03 -3.19 -22.40
C GLN A 248 7.13 -4.63 -22.92
N ASN A 249 6.25 -5.51 -22.45
CA ASN A 249 6.23 -6.93 -22.80
C ASN A 249 5.22 -7.29 -23.90
N LYS A 250 4.54 -6.30 -24.51
CA LYS A 250 3.53 -6.49 -25.57
C LYS A 250 2.36 -7.39 -25.15
N LEU A 251 1.95 -7.26 -23.90
CA LEU A 251 0.90 -8.08 -23.27
C LEU A 251 -0.48 -7.40 -23.28
N GLU A 252 -0.60 -6.20 -23.83
CA GLU A 252 -1.86 -5.44 -23.92
C GLU A 252 -2.99 -6.23 -24.58
N ARG A 253 -2.65 -7.13 -25.51
CA ARG A 253 -3.62 -8.03 -26.17
C ARG A 253 -4.42 -8.89 -25.18
N PHE A 254 -3.87 -9.16 -24.00
CA PHE A 254 -4.51 -9.95 -22.95
C PHE A 254 -5.44 -9.13 -22.05
N VAL A 255 -5.45 -7.79 -22.14
CA VAL A 255 -6.39 -6.97 -21.37
C VAL A 255 -7.84 -7.26 -21.77
N ASN A 256 -8.07 -7.64 -23.03
CA ASN A 256 -9.40 -8.01 -23.55
C ASN A 256 -9.91 -9.39 -23.10
N GLN A 257 -9.14 -10.14 -22.30
CA GLN A 257 -9.60 -11.44 -21.74
C GLN A 257 -10.98 -11.32 -21.07
N LYS A 258 -11.30 -10.16 -20.51
CA LYS A 258 -12.56 -9.89 -19.79
C LYS A 258 -13.82 -9.96 -20.65
N TYR A 259 -13.67 -9.98 -21.98
CA TYR A 259 -14.78 -10.07 -22.92
C TYR A 259 -14.87 -11.43 -23.62
N LEU A 260 -13.98 -12.38 -23.29
CA LEU A 260 -13.99 -13.72 -23.85
C LEU A 260 -14.95 -14.64 -23.09
N SER A 261 -15.32 -15.76 -23.73
CA SER A 261 -16.04 -16.82 -23.04
C SER A 261 -15.14 -17.49 -21.98
N VAL A 262 -15.77 -18.16 -21.00
CA VAL A 262 -15.04 -18.86 -19.92
C VAL A 262 -14.08 -19.92 -20.44
N GLU A 263 -14.48 -20.63 -21.50
CA GLU A 263 -13.66 -21.66 -22.13
C GLU A 263 -12.43 -21.05 -22.80
N GLU A 264 -12.60 -19.95 -23.53
CA GLU A 264 -11.50 -19.21 -24.16
C GLU A 264 -10.55 -18.63 -23.12
N MET A 265 -11.07 -18.01 -22.06
CA MET A 265 -10.27 -17.46 -20.96
C MET A 265 -9.37 -18.55 -20.35
N ARG A 266 -9.96 -19.69 -20.01
CA ARG A 266 -9.22 -20.82 -19.41
C ARG A 266 -8.19 -21.41 -20.36
N THR A 267 -8.49 -21.46 -21.66
CA THR A 267 -7.58 -21.98 -22.69
C THR A 267 -6.38 -21.06 -22.89
N GLN A 268 -6.58 -19.74 -22.85
CA GLN A 268 -5.52 -18.75 -23.06
C GLN A 268 -4.69 -18.48 -21.80
N TYR A 269 -5.24 -18.67 -20.61
CA TYR A 269 -4.57 -18.34 -19.35
C TYR A 269 -3.15 -18.94 -19.18
N PRO A 270 -2.88 -20.21 -19.52
CA PRO A 270 -1.52 -20.76 -19.46
C PRO A 270 -0.52 -20.01 -20.36
N GLU A 271 -0.95 -19.55 -21.54
CA GLU A 271 -0.13 -18.74 -22.44
C GLU A 271 0.18 -17.37 -21.81
N ILE A 272 -0.81 -16.74 -21.19
CA ILE A 272 -0.66 -15.45 -20.49
C ILE A 272 0.37 -15.59 -19.36
N VAL A 273 0.25 -16.64 -18.54
CA VAL A 273 1.21 -16.92 -17.46
C VAL A 273 2.62 -17.08 -18.01
N SER A 274 2.80 -17.86 -19.08
CA SER A 274 4.11 -18.06 -19.72
C SER A 274 4.71 -16.73 -20.22
N HIS A 275 3.90 -15.91 -20.88
CA HIS A 275 4.34 -14.59 -21.36
C HIS A 275 4.68 -13.62 -20.23
N CYS A 276 3.88 -13.58 -19.15
CA CYS A 276 4.20 -12.79 -17.97
C CYS A 276 5.50 -13.25 -17.31
N LEU A 277 5.72 -14.56 -17.16
CA LEU A 277 6.94 -15.12 -16.57
C LEU A 277 8.19 -14.81 -17.39
N ALA A 278 8.08 -14.77 -18.72
CA ALA A 278 9.16 -14.35 -19.62
C ALA A 278 9.34 -12.81 -19.68
N GLY A 279 8.40 -12.06 -19.13
CA GLY A 279 8.36 -10.60 -19.17
C GLY A 279 9.52 -9.94 -18.41
N LYS A 280 9.99 -8.82 -18.93
CA LYS A 280 11.01 -7.97 -18.30
C LYS A 280 10.35 -6.91 -17.43
N ILE A 281 10.81 -6.81 -16.19
CA ILE A 281 10.49 -5.69 -15.30
C ILE A 281 11.39 -4.48 -15.68
N PRO A 282 10.88 -3.23 -15.64
CA PRO A 282 11.68 -2.03 -15.91
C PRO A 282 12.95 -1.95 -15.07
N ASN A 283 14.04 -1.42 -15.63
CA ASN A 283 15.35 -1.43 -14.95
C ASN A 283 15.37 -0.56 -13.68
N TYR A 284 14.73 0.61 -13.70
CA TYR A 284 14.66 1.49 -12.52
C TYR A 284 13.90 0.84 -11.34
N ILE A 285 12.88 0.02 -11.64
CA ILE A 285 12.16 -0.79 -10.64
C ILE A 285 13.07 -1.88 -10.09
N LYS A 286 13.86 -2.56 -10.94
CA LYS A 286 14.81 -3.58 -10.50
C LYS A 286 15.85 -3.04 -9.52
N GLU A 287 16.36 -1.82 -9.75
CA GLU A 287 17.32 -1.18 -8.85
C GLU A 287 16.72 -0.97 -7.46
N GLN A 288 15.52 -0.40 -7.38
CA GLN A 288 14.80 -0.22 -6.10
C GLN A 288 14.49 -1.57 -5.42
N LEU A 289 14.14 -2.60 -6.18
CA LEU A 289 13.87 -3.94 -5.64
C LEU A 289 15.13 -4.62 -5.08
N ARG A 290 16.33 -4.31 -5.60
CA ARG A 290 17.59 -4.78 -5.00
C ARG A 290 17.77 -4.20 -3.60
N ASP A 291 17.45 -2.92 -3.41
CA ASP A 291 17.52 -2.28 -2.10
C ASP A 291 16.53 -2.90 -1.11
N VAL A 292 15.31 -3.22 -1.57
CA VAL A 292 14.34 -3.97 -0.74
C VAL A 292 14.90 -5.32 -0.33
N LEU A 293 15.44 -6.10 -1.26
CA LEU A 293 15.98 -7.43 -0.97
C LEU A 293 17.15 -7.35 0.04
N ASN A 294 18.00 -6.34 -0.10
CA ASN A 294 19.09 -6.07 0.85
C ASN A 294 18.55 -5.75 2.26
N ARG A 295 17.48 -4.95 2.37
CA ARG A 295 16.83 -4.62 3.66
C ARG A 295 16.11 -5.82 4.30
N LEU A 296 15.60 -6.75 3.47
CA LEU A 296 15.05 -8.01 3.97
C LEU A 296 16.13 -8.87 4.64
N ASN A 297 17.40 -8.72 4.25
CA ASN A 297 18.57 -9.31 4.89
C ASN A 297 18.44 -10.83 5.12
N GLY A 298 18.10 -11.56 4.05
CA GLY A 298 17.92 -13.01 4.09
C GLY A 298 16.68 -13.49 4.83
N ARG A 299 15.80 -12.62 5.32
CA ARG A 299 14.52 -13.05 5.92
C ARG A 299 13.59 -13.62 4.85
N PRO A 300 12.94 -14.77 5.08
CA PRO A 300 11.84 -15.22 4.22
C PRO A 300 10.78 -14.13 4.07
N PHE A 301 10.19 -14.02 2.89
CA PHE A 301 9.21 -12.97 2.59
C PHE A 301 8.09 -13.49 1.68
N VAL A 302 7.05 -12.68 1.49
CA VAL A 302 5.93 -12.94 0.59
C VAL A 302 5.71 -11.74 -0.32
N VAL A 303 5.44 -12.03 -1.59
CA VAL A 303 5.00 -11.07 -2.62
C VAL A 303 3.49 -11.25 -2.78
N ARG A 304 2.70 -10.32 -2.25
CA ARG A 304 1.23 -10.38 -2.25
C ARG A 304 0.66 -9.40 -3.27
N SER A 305 -0.34 -9.84 -4.01
CA SER A 305 -1.26 -8.97 -4.73
C SER A 305 -1.96 -8.00 -3.77
N SER A 306 -2.10 -6.74 -4.18
CA SER A 306 -2.88 -5.70 -3.49
C SER A 306 -3.72 -4.97 -4.55
N SER A 307 -4.92 -5.49 -4.79
CA SER A 307 -5.82 -4.97 -5.83
C SER A 307 -6.50 -3.69 -5.38
N LEU A 308 -6.80 -2.79 -6.32
CA LEU A 308 -7.59 -1.58 -6.03
C LEU A 308 -9.08 -1.86 -5.74
N LEU A 309 -9.54 -3.10 -5.91
CA LEU A 309 -10.91 -3.52 -5.59
C LEU A 309 -11.03 -4.14 -4.18
N GLU A 310 -9.92 -4.42 -3.49
CA GLU A 310 -9.94 -5.14 -2.21
C GLU A 310 -10.47 -4.33 -1.03
N ASP A 311 -10.54 -3.00 -1.16
CA ASP A 311 -11.13 -2.07 -0.18
C ASP A 311 -12.57 -1.67 -0.53
N HIS A 312 -13.17 -2.30 -1.54
CA HIS A 312 -14.57 -2.07 -1.86
C HIS A 312 -15.47 -2.63 -0.75
N LEU A 313 -16.28 -1.76 -0.12
CA LEU A 313 -17.10 -2.12 1.05
C LEU A 313 -17.99 -3.36 0.82
N ASP A 314 -18.55 -3.47 -0.39
CA ASP A 314 -19.52 -4.51 -0.72
C ASP A 314 -18.89 -5.83 -1.19
N TYR A 315 -17.59 -5.86 -1.53
CA TYR A 315 -16.97 -7.00 -2.21
C TYR A 315 -15.56 -7.27 -1.69
N ALA A 316 -15.41 -8.26 -0.81
CA ALA A 316 -14.10 -8.78 -0.45
C ALA A 316 -13.58 -9.71 -1.57
N PHE A 317 -12.58 -9.25 -2.34
CA PHE A 317 -11.84 -10.09 -3.30
C PHE A 317 -10.75 -10.96 -2.63
N ALA A 318 -10.83 -11.14 -1.31
CA ALA A 318 -9.89 -11.91 -0.50
C ALA A 318 -9.66 -13.33 -1.07
N GLY A 319 -8.39 -13.73 -1.16
CA GLY A 319 -7.98 -15.09 -1.56
C GLY A 319 -8.01 -15.41 -3.06
N LYS A 320 -8.36 -14.48 -3.96
CA LYS A 320 -8.49 -14.76 -5.41
C LYS A 320 -7.23 -14.48 -6.24
N TYR A 321 -6.39 -13.57 -5.76
CA TYR A 321 -5.14 -13.19 -6.41
C TYR A 321 -3.93 -13.84 -5.71
N ALA A 322 -2.80 -13.92 -6.42
CA ALA A 322 -1.66 -14.70 -5.95
C ALA A 322 -0.92 -14.05 -4.76
N SER A 323 -0.39 -14.92 -3.90
CA SER A 323 0.59 -14.62 -2.86
C SER A 323 1.76 -15.60 -3.03
N ILE A 324 2.93 -15.08 -3.40
CA ILE A 324 4.11 -15.90 -3.71
C ILE A 324 5.10 -15.80 -2.57
N PHE A 325 5.34 -16.91 -1.90
CA PHE A 325 6.27 -16.98 -0.78
C PHE A 325 7.69 -17.29 -1.27
N CYS A 326 8.68 -16.61 -0.69
CA CYS A 326 10.09 -16.70 -1.04
C CYS A 326 10.91 -17.03 0.21
N PRO A 327 11.64 -18.16 0.26
CA PRO A 327 12.41 -18.55 1.45
C PRO A 327 13.63 -17.65 1.68
N ASN A 328 14.19 -17.06 0.62
CA ASN A 328 15.26 -16.06 0.67
C ASN A 328 16.58 -16.53 1.31
N GLN A 329 16.93 -17.81 1.18
CA GLN A 329 18.16 -18.40 1.73
C GLN A 329 19.23 -18.73 0.67
N GLY A 330 18.94 -18.45 -0.61
CA GLY A 330 19.89 -18.69 -1.71
C GLY A 330 20.94 -17.58 -1.86
N GLU A 331 21.75 -17.70 -2.91
CA GLU A 331 22.65 -16.61 -3.33
C GLU A 331 21.87 -15.33 -3.70
N PRO A 332 22.45 -14.13 -3.50
CA PRO A 332 21.75 -12.86 -3.74
C PRO A 332 21.05 -12.77 -5.09
N GLU A 333 21.70 -13.23 -6.17
CA GLU A 333 21.11 -13.16 -7.51
C GLU A 333 20.01 -14.20 -7.75
N ALA A 334 20.07 -15.36 -7.08
CA ALA A 334 18.99 -16.34 -7.13
C ALA A 334 17.76 -15.81 -6.37
N ASN A 335 17.95 -15.21 -5.20
CA ASN A 335 16.88 -14.59 -4.42
C ASN A 335 16.26 -13.40 -5.17
N PHE A 336 17.08 -12.60 -5.85
CA PHE A 336 16.60 -11.52 -6.68
C PHE A 336 15.80 -12.03 -7.88
N ALA A 337 16.25 -13.09 -8.56
CA ALA A 337 15.49 -13.74 -9.62
C ALA A 337 14.14 -14.27 -9.10
N ALA A 338 14.11 -14.88 -7.91
CA ALA A 338 12.89 -15.37 -7.27
C ALA A 338 11.90 -14.23 -6.93
N LEU A 339 12.40 -13.08 -6.43
CA LEU A 339 11.59 -11.89 -6.21
C LEU A 339 10.94 -11.39 -7.51
N LEU A 340 11.73 -11.26 -8.59
CA LEU A 340 11.22 -10.82 -9.89
C LEU A 340 10.22 -11.81 -10.48
N GLU A 341 10.43 -13.12 -10.30
CA GLU A 341 9.47 -14.13 -10.70
C GLU A 341 8.17 -14.05 -9.89
N GLY A 342 8.25 -13.84 -8.57
CA GLY A 342 7.10 -13.62 -7.71
C GLY A 342 6.23 -12.45 -8.18
N ILE A 343 6.86 -11.33 -8.54
CA ILE A 343 6.18 -10.15 -9.11
C ILE A 343 5.46 -10.51 -10.43
N ARG A 344 6.14 -11.21 -11.35
CA ARG A 344 5.55 -11.62 -12.63
C ARG A 344 4.36 -12.57 -12.44
N ARG A 345 4.43 -13.47 -11.45
CA ARG A 345 3.33 -14.38 -11.09
C ARG A 345 2.14 -13.60 -10.52
N VAL A 346 2.38 -12.58 -9.70
CA VAL A 346 1.30 -11.70 -9.20
C VAL A 346 0.63 -10.96 -10.36
N TYR A 347 1.40 -10.37 -11.29
CA TYR A 347 0.80 -9.73 -12.48
C TYR A 347 0.06 -10.72 -13.39
N ALA A 348 0.55 -11.94 -13.55
CA ALA A 348 -0.18 -12.98 -14.27
C ALA A 348 -1.53 -13.30 -13.60
N SER A 349 -1.58 -13.29 -12.26
CA SER A 349 -2.80 -13.60 -11.51
C SER A 349 -3.94 -12.59 -11.71
N THR A 350 -3.64 -11.37 -12.17
CA THR A 350 -4.65 -10.36 -12.57
C THR A 350 -5.57 -10.87 -13.68
N PHE A 351 -5.06 -11.76 -14.54
CA PHE A 351 -5.79 -12.37 -15.66
C PHE A 351 -6.38 -13.75 -15.31
N ASN A 352 -6.42 -14.13 -14.03
CA ASN A 352 -6.97 -15.40 -13.61
C ASN A 352 -8.48 -15.47 -13.96
N PRO A 353 -8.93 -16.47 -14.75
CA PRO A 353 -10.33 -16.62 -15.13
C PRO A 353 -11.30 -16.63 -13.94
N ASP A 354 -10.93 -17.25 -12.82
CA ASP A 354 -11.80 -17.32 -11.64
C ASP A 354 -11.95 -15.95 -10.97
N ALA A 355 -10.87 -15.14 -10.91
CA ALA A 355 -10.94 -13.76 -10.42
C ALA A 355 -11.81 -12.88 -11.35
N MET A 356 -11.72 -13.08 -12.66
CA MET A 356 -12.49 -12.34 -13.66
C MET A 356 -13.98 -12.69 -13.63
N LEU A 357 -14.31 -13.97 -13.50
CA LEU A 357 -15.67 -14.45 -13.32
C LEU A 357 -16.32 -13.86 -12.06
N GLU A 358 -15.56 -13.76 -10.98
CA GLU A 358 -16.03 -13.17 -9.74
C GLU A 358 -16.28 -11.67 -9.87
N ARG A 359 -15.41 -10.94 -10.58
CA ARG A 359 -15.69 -9.53 -10.93
C ARG A 359 -16.95 -9.41 -11.78
N GLN A 360 -17.14 -10.31 -12.76
CA GLN A 360 -18.34 -10.32 -13.60
C GLN A 360 -19.62 -10.55 -12.79
N LYS A 361 -19.64 -11.49 -11.84
CA LYS A 361 -20.79 -11.75 -10.96
C LYS A 361 -21.22 -10.53 -10.15
N HIS A 362 -20.29 -9.65 -9.82
CA HIS A 362 -20.52 -8.43 -9.04
C HIS A 362 -20.63 -7.17 -9.91
N GLY A 363 -20.68 -7.31 -11.25
CA GLY A 363 -20.80 -6.16 -12.16
C GLY A 363 -19.54 -5.30 -12.29
N LEU A 364 -18.38 -5.82 -11.87
CA LEU A 364 -17.09 -5.13 -11.83
C LEU A 364 -16.15 -5.50 -12.98
N ILE A 365 -16.67 -6.12 -14.05
CA ILE A 365 -15.83 -6.59 -15.17
C ILE A 365 -15.18 -5.43 -15.94
N ASP A 366 -15.88 -4.29 -16.03
CA ASP A 366 -15.39 -3.09 -16.69
C ASP A 366 -14.61 -2.15 -15.75
N TYR A 367 -14.57 -2.47 -14.45
CA TYR A 367 -13.68 -1.77 -13.53
C TYR A 367 -12.22 -2.01 -13.94
N ASP A 368 -11.46 -0.93 -13.96
CA ASP A 368 -10.05 -0.93 -14.31
C ASP A 368 -9.22 -1.51 -13.15
N GLU A 369 -9.12 -2.84 -13.12
CA GLU A 369 -8.37 -3.59 -12.10
C GLU A 369 -6.87 -3.35 -12.25
N ARG A 370 -6.34 -2.46 -11.40
CA ARG A 370 -4.91 -2.20 -11.28
C ARG A 370 -4.35 -3.01 -10.12
N MET A 371 -3.27 -3.74 -10.39
CA MET A 371 -2.63 -4.59 -9.40
C MET A 371 -1.39 -3.91 -8.82
N ALA A 372 -1.51 -3.42 -7.59
CA ALA A 372 -0.34 -3.11 -6.77
C ALA A 372 0.21 -4.39 -6.12
N ILE A 373 1.42 -4.32 -5.58
CA ILE A 373 2.09 -5.47 -4.96
C ILE A 373 2.65 -5.05 -3.60
N MET A 374 2.46 -5.91 -2.60
CA MET A 374 3.11 -5.80 -1.29
C MET A 374 4.24 -6.81 -1.17
N ILE A 375 5.39 -6.40 -0.66
CA ILE A 375 6.52 -7.26 -0.33
C ILE A 375 6.70 -7.21 1.19
N GLN A 376 6.49 -8.34 1.86
CA GLN A 376 6.46 -8.41 3.32
C GLN A 376 7.37 -9.52 3.85
N PRO A 377 8.25 -9.24 4.82
CA PRO A 377 8.95 -10.30 5.53
C PRO A 377 7.93 -11.16 6.27
N LEU A 378 8.18 -12.47 6.32
CA LEU A 378 7.41 -13.36 7.16
C LEU A 378 7.75 -13.10 8.62
N ILE A 379 6.72 -13.05 9.46
CA ILE A 379 6.86 -12.93 10.91
C ILE A 379 6.92 -14.33 11.49
N GLY A 380 7.92 -14.60 12.32
CA GLY A 380 8.12 -15.91 12.90
C GLY A 380 9.49 -16.09 13.50
N HIS A 381 9.81 -17.32 13.87
CA HIS A 381 11.07 -17.70 14.47
C HIS A 381 11.64 -18.92 13.78
N GLN A 382 12.97 -19.05 13.86
CA GLN A 382 13.67 -20.24 13.44
C GLN A 382 13.60 -21.29 14.56
N TYR A 383 13.24 -22.51 14.19
CA TYR A 383 13.28 -23.69 15.03
C TYR A 383 14.04 -24.81 14.27
N GLY A 384 15.28 -25.07 14.70
CA GLY A 384 16.19 -25.94 13.96
C GLY A 384 16.43 -25.43 12.54
N ARG A 385 16.13 -26.27 11.54
CA ARG A 385 16.23 -25.93 10.10
C ARG A 385 14.99 -25.22 9.54
N TYR A 386 13.92 -25.10 10.32
CA TYR A 386 12.64 -24.57 9.85
C TYR A 386 12.41 -23.15 10.37
N PHE A 387 11.66 -22.35 9.60
CA PHE A 387 11.15 -21.06 10.04
C PHE A 387 9.64 -21.02 9.86
N LEU A 388 8.92 -20.54 10.88
CA LEU A 388 7.48 -20.42 10.86
C LEU A 388 6.96 -19.32 11.80
N PRO A 389 5.83 -18.68 11.47
CA PRO A 389 5.06 -17.91 12.45
C PRO A 389 4.62 -18.79 13.62
N THR A 390 4.56 -18.21 14.82
CA THR A 390 4.04 -18.93 15.99
C THR A 390 2.54 -19.20 15.81
N ILE A 391 1.74 -18.15 15.62
CA ILE A 391 0.32 -18.27 15.28
C ILE A 391 0.02 -17.31 14.14
N VAL A 392 -0.80 -17.75 13.18
CA VAL A 392 -1.44 -16.88 12.20
C VAL A 392 -2.94 -17.07 12.34
N GLY A 393 -3.71 -16.00 12.22
CA GLY A 393 -5.15 -16.06 12.38
C GLY A 393 -5.90 -15.03 11.57
N ALA A 394 -7.21 -15.20 11.56
CA ALA A 394 -8.16 -14.22 11.05
C ALA A 394 -9.19 -13.93 12.15
N GLY A 395 -9.56 -12.67 12.33
CA GLY A 395 -10.56 -12.24 13.30
C GLY A 395 -11.70 -11.50 12.63
N LEU A 396 -12.93 -11.79 13.05
CA LEU A 396 -14.12 -11.02 12.72
C LEU A 396 -14.58 -10.22 13.94
N SER A 397 -14.89 -8.94 13.75
CA SER A 397 -15.33 -8.08 14.85
C SER A 397 -16.73 -8.41 15.35
N GLN A 398 -17.58 -8.91 14.44
CA GLN A 398 -18.88 -9.47 14.79
C GLN A 398 -18.86 -11.00 14.65
N ASN A 399 -19.55 -11.67 15.56
CA ASN A 399 -19.64 -13.12 15.57
C ASN A 399 -20.89 -13.59 14.80
N PRO A 400 -20.75 -14.16 13.59
CA PRO A 400 -21.88 -14.49 12.72
C PRO A 400 -22.71 -15.69 13.23
N TRP A 401 -22.21 -16.45 14.21
CA TRP A 401 -22.95 -17.57 14.80
C TRP A 401 -24.04 -17.14 15.78
N PHE A 402 -24.07 -15.87 16.17
CA PHE A 402 -25.11 -15.30 17.01
C PHE A 402 -25.96 -14.32 16.21
N LYS A 403 -27.26 -14.25 16.51
CA LYS A 403 -28.16 -13.29 15.86
C LYS A 403 -27.73 -11.86 16.22
N GLN A 404 -27.95 -10.88 15.33
CA GLN A 404 -27.57 -9.48 15.59
C GLN A 404 -28.16 -8.88 16.88
N ASN A 405 -29.33 -9.35 17.32
CA ASN A 405 -29.96 -8.89 18.57
C ASN A 405 -29.39 -9.57 19.84
N ASP A 406 -28.49 -10.53 19.67
CA ASP A 406 -27.76 -11.18 20.74
C ASP A 406 -26.52 -10.35 21.09
N SER A 407 -26.32 -10.05 22.37
CA SER A 407 -25.13 -9.31 22.81
C SER A 407 -23.83 -10.04 22.46
N ARG A 408 -23.86 -11.37 22.33
CA ARG A 408 -22.70 -12.19 21.94
C ARG A 408 -22.23 -11.98 20.51
N ALA A 409 -23.09 -11.43 19.64
CA ALA A 409 -22.71 -11.10 18.28
C ALA A 409 -21.65 -9.96 18.23
N LYS A 410 -21.48 -9.17 19.30
CA LYS A 410 -20.61 -7.98 19.32
C LYS A 410 -19.16 -8.21 19.76
N ASP A 411 -18.83 -9.38 20.32
CA ASP A 411 -17.49 -9.61 20.86
C ASP A 411 -16.54 -10.29 19.87
N GLY A 412 -17.01 -10.62 18.67
CA GLY A 412 -16.20 -11.19 17.60
C GLY A 412 -15.83 -12.67 17.77
N CYS A 413 -15.10 -13.19 16.80
CA CYS A 413 -14.55 -14.54 16.81
C CYS A 413 -13.21 -14.59 16.06
N LEU A 414 -12.41 -15.60 16.38
CA LEU A 414 -11.08 -15.81 15.81
C LEU A 414 -10.98 -17.19 15.18
N ARG A 415 -10.27 -17.28 14.07
CA ARG A 415 -9.67 -18.52 13.56
C ARG A 415 -8.18 -18.48 13.85
N LEU A 416 -7.64 -19.51 14.50
CA LEU A 416 -6.21 -19.63 14.77
C LEU A 416 -5.59 -20.83 14.05
N THR A 417 -4.38 -20.63 13.54
CA THR A 417 -3.56 -21.65 12.89
C THR A 417 -2.11 -21.53 13.37
N LEU A 418 -1.38 -22.65 13.35
CA LEU A 418 0.07 -22.70 13.58
C LEU A 418 0.81 -22.55 12.24
N GLY A 419 1.89 -21.76 12.24
CA GLY A 419 2.76 -21.59 11.07
C GLY A 419 2.06 -20.92 9.89
N LEU A 420 2.57 -21.14 8.68
CA LEU A 420 1.93 -20.63 7.47
C LEU A 420 0.71 -21.51 7.16
N ASP A 421 -0.45 -20.89 6.93
CA ASP A 421 -1.67 -21.63 6.63
C ASP A 421 -2.57 -20.85 5.68
N GLU A 422 -2.82 -21.42 4.50
CA GLU A 422 -3.71 -20.84 3.49
C GLU A 422 -5.17 -20.81 3.93
N ARG A 423 -5.54 -21.58 4.96
CA ARG A 423 -6.89 -21.51 5.53
C ARG A 423 -7.18 -20.17 6.18
N VAL A 424 -6.16 -19.38 6.53
CA VAL A 424 -6.33 -18.02 7.06
C VAL A 424 -7.02 -17.10 6.04
N ASP A 425 -6.96 -17.41 4.76
CA ASP A 425 -7.57 -16.61 3.70
C ASP A 425 -9.02 -17.05 3.37
N LEU A 426 -9.50 -18.17 3.93
CA LEU A 426 -10.87 -18.65 3.71
C LEU A 426 -11.88 -17.81 4.50
N PRO A 427 -13.14 -17.67 4.05
CA PRO A 427 -14.19 -17.08 4.91
C PRO A 427 -14.23 -17.78 6.27
N LEU A 428 -14.33 -17.03 7.38
CA LEU A 428 -14.36 -17.65 8.72
C LEU A 428 -15.55 -18.60 8.90
N GLU A 429 -16.64 -18.36 8.17
CA GLU A 429 -17.85 -19.18 8.15
C GLU A 429 -17.66 -20.56 7.50
N ASP A 430 -16.53 -20.82 6.84
CA ASP A 430 -16.24 -22.15 6.28
C ASP A 430 -15.96 -23.16 7.39
N SER A 431 -16.78 -24.22 7.42
CA SER A 431 -16.84 -25.31 8.42
C SER A 431 -15.58 -26.18 8.58
N LYS A 432 -14.44 -25.78 7.99
CA LYS A 432 -13.20 -26.57 7.93
C LYS A 432 -12.09 -26.05 8.86
N ALA A 433 -12.41 -25.11 9.75
CA ALA A 433 -11.43 -24.51 10.65
C ALA A 433 -11.90 -24.45 12.10
N CYS A 434 -10.92 -24.44 13.00
CA CYS A 434 -11.12 -24.20 14.43
C CYS A 434 -11.43 -22.72 14.67
N ILE A 435 -12.56 -22.44 15.32
CA ILE A 435 -13.05 -21.09 15.60
C ILE A 435 -13.19 -20.92 17.11
N ILE A 436 -12.70 -19.78 17.61
CA ILE A 436 -12.75 -19.39 19.01
C ILE A 436 -13.72 -18.21 19.14
N SER A 437 -14.72 -18.37 20.01
CA SER A 437 -15.59 -17.27 20.40
C SER A 437 -14.84 -16.34 21.32
N LEU A 438 -14.95 -15.02 21.14
CA LEU A 438 -14.33 -14.08 22.06
C LEU A 438 -15.22 -13.70 23.23
N ASN A 439 -16.56 -13.74 23.18
CA ASN A 439 -17.45 -13.33 24.31
C ASN A 439 -17.28 -14.23 25.54
N ALA A 440 -17.56 -15.51 25.35
CA ALA A 440 -17.31 -16.59 26.30
C ALA A 440 -16.17 -17.39 25.67
N PRO A 441 -14.91 -17.09 26.04
CA PRO A 441 -13.75 -17.70 25.41
C PRO A 441 -13.83 -19.21 25.47
N ASP A 442 -14.13 -19.80 24.33
CA ASP A 442 -14.25 -21.25 24.14
C ASP A 442 -14.29 -21.56 22.63
N TYR A 443 -14.07 -22.81 22.28
CA TYR A 443 -14.28 -23.30 20.92
C TYR A 443 -15.74 -23.19 20.53
N LEU A 444 -15.98 -22.58 19.38
CA LEU A 444 -17.32 -22.46 18.86
C LEU A 444 -17.76 -23.80 18.24
N ASN A 445 -18.96 -24.28 18.58
CA ASN A 445 -19.57 -25.52 18.08
C ASN A 445 -18.64 -26.76 18.12
N GLU A 446 -17.86 -26.93 19.20
CA GLU A 446 -16.90 -28.04 19.35
C GLU A 446 -15.84 -28.13 18.23
N SER A 447 -15.52 -26.98 17.61
CA SER A 447 -14.58 -26.90 16.48
C SER A 447 -13.12 -27.25 16.83
N GLN A 448 -12.81 -27.62 18.08
CA GLN A 448 -11.51 -28.20 18.48
C GLN A 448 -11.11 -29.41 17.62
N ALA A 449 -12.08 -30.18 17.12
CA ALA A 449 -11.80 -31.33 16.24
C ALA A 449 -11.22 -30.93 14.88
N LEU A 450 -11.34 -29.64 14.51
CA LEU A 450 -10.88 -29.05 13.26
C LEU A 450 -9.51 -28.36 13.41
N ILE A 451 -8.87 -28.47 14.57
CA ILE A 451 -7.47 -28.06 14.74
C ILE A 451 -6.61 -28.80 13.73
N GLN A 452 -5.68 -28.07 13.12
CA GLN A 452 -4.89 -28.57 12.03
C GLN A 452 -4.00 -29.74 12.42
N LYS A 453 -3.68 -30.60 11.43
CA LYS A 453 -2.79 -31.76 11.60
C LYS A 453 -1.43 -31.57 10.92
N LYS A 454 -1.36 -30.65 9.97
CA LYS A 454 -0.15 -30.31 9.22
C LYS A 454 0.08 -28.80 9.31
N VAL A 455 1.33 -28.40 9.16
CA VAL A 455 1.79 -27.01 9.18
C VAL A 455 2.70 -26.77 8.00
N LYS A 456 2.53 -25.64 7.31
CA LYS A 456 3.45 -25.22 6.27
C LYS A 456 4.57 -24.39 6.92
N VAL A 457 5.80 -24.79 6.66
CA VAL A 457 7.01 -24.16 7.21
C VAL A 457 7.95 -23.77 6.07
N VAL A 458 8.84 -22.83 6.34
CA VAL A 458 10.00 -22.54 5.49
C VAL A 458 11.11 -23.51 5.89
N ASP A 459 11.63 -24.30 4.96
CA ASP A 459 12.87 -25.06 5.15
C ASP A 459 14.05 -24.17 4.76
N LEU A 460 14.78 -23.67 5.75
CA LEU A 460 15.87 -22.72 5.53
C LEU A 460 17.05 -23.36 4.81
N GLU A 461 17.40 -24.59 5.17
CA GLU A 461 18.47 -25.35 4.51
C GLU A 461 18.07 -25.80 3.09
N GLY A 462 16.80 -26.18 2.92
CA GLY A 462 16.26 -26.61 1.63
C GLY A 462 15.92 -25.46 0.68
N ASN A 463 15.85 -24.23 1.19
CA ASN A 463 15.38 -23.02 0.48
C ASN A 463 14.05 -23.25 -0.25
N ASP A 464 13.08 -23.87 0.43
CA ASP A 464 11.73 -24.15 -0.09
C ASP A 464 10.67 -24.21 1.05
N PHE A 465 9.39 -24.31 0.71
CA PHE A 465 8.29 -24.51 1.66
C PHE A 465 7.91 -25.98 1.77
N LYS A 466 7.74 -26.47 3.00
CA LYS A 466 7.33 -27.85 3.27
C LYS A 466 6.05 -27.90 4.07
N LEU A 467 5.15 -28.82 3.71
CA LEU A 467 3.97 -29.15 4.49
C LEU A 467 4.28 -30.39 5.34
N LEU A 468 4.44 -30.19 6.65
CA LEU A 468 4.86 -31.24 7.58
C LEU A 468 3.76 -31.54 8.60
N PRO A 469 3.67 -32.77 9.14
CA PRO A 469 2.86 -33.06 10.31
C PRO A 469 3.26 -32.16 11.49
N ILE A 470 2.29 -31.65 12.25
CA ILE A 470 2.58 -30.82 13.43
C ILE A 470 3.43 -31.57 14.45
N SER A 471 3.21 -32.87 14.60
CA SER A 471 3.99 -33.73 15.49
C SER A 471 5.48 -33.82 15.13
N GLU A 472 5.90 -33.34 13.96
CA GLU A 472 7.32 -33.20 13.61
C GLU A 472 7.90 -31.85 14.04
N ILE A 473 7.06 -30.82 14.18
CA ILE A 473 7.45 -29.44 14.51
C ILE A 473 7.28 -29.14 16.00
N LEU A 474 6.09 -29.36 16.55
CA LEU A 474 5.80 -29.14 17.97
C LEU A 474 6.31 -30.33 18.79
N GLN A 475 7.62 -30.34 19.01
CA GLN A 475 8.27 -31.20 19.99
C GLN A 475 8.30 -30.54 21.37
N THR A 476 8.70 -31.29 22.40
CA THR A 476 8.78 -30.79 23.78
C THR A 476 9.77 -29.64 23.97
N ASP A 477 10.77 -29.51 23.10
CA ASP A 477 11.75 -28.43 23.06
C ASP A 477 11.34 -27.23 22.19
N TYR A 478 10.14 -27.27 21.59
CA TYR A 478 9.61 -26.11 20.87
C TYR A 478 9.40 -24.93 21.84
N PRO A 479 9.95 -23.72 21.56
CA PRO A 479 9.98 -22.61 22.52
C PRO A 479 8.63 -22.25 23.12
N TYR A 480 7.56 -22.37 22.32
CA TYR A 480 6.19 -22.03 22.70
C TYR A 480 5.32 -23.26 22.96
N GLY A 481 5.91 -24.47 23.03
CA GLY A 481 5.18 -25.72 23.18
C GLY A 481 4.30 -25.73 24.42
N ARG A 482 4.77 -25.14 25.53
CA ARG A 482 3.99 -25.00 26.78
C ARG A 482 2.68 -24.21 26.64
N TYR A 483 2.53 -23.39 25.61
CA TYR A 483 1.35 -22.56 25.36
C TYR A 483 0.47 -23.11 24.24
N LEU A 484 0.96 -24.09 23.49
CA LEU A 484 0.31 -24.58 22.28
C LEU A 484 0.07 -26.09 22.31
N LEU A 485 0.58 -26.80 23.30
CA LEU A 485 0.40 -28.24 23.45
C LEU A 485 -0.48 -28.53 24.66
N ASP A 486 -1.51 -29.34 24.44
CA ASP A 486 -2.27 -29.93 25.54
C ASP A 486 -1.33 -30.82 26.40
N PRO A 487 -1.24 -30.59 27.72
CA PRO A 487 -0.28 -31.28 28.58
C PRO A 487 -0.44 -32.81 28.59
N GLN A 488 -1.66 -33.32 28.39
CA GLN A 488 -1.96 -34.75 28.52
C GLN A 488 -1.75 -35.51 27.20
N THR A 489 -2.20 -34.94 26.10
CA THR A 489 -2.24 -35.54 24.77
C THR A 489 -1.05 -35.15 23.90
N GLN A 490 -0.32 -34.09 24.27
CA GLN A 490 0.79 -33.50 23.50
C GLN A 490 0.36 -33.14 22.06
N ARG A 491 -0.91 -32.76 21.88
CA ARG A 491 -1.46 -32.29 20.60
C ARG A 491 -1.59 -30.78 20.63
N LEU A 492 -1.57 -30.17 19.44
CA LEU A 492 -1.86 -28.75 19.29
C LEU A 492 -3.23 -28.44 19.92
N SER A 493 -3.24 -27.48 20.83
CA SER A 493 -4.42 -26.93 21.48
C SER A 493 -4.27 -25.42 21.60
N TYR A 494 -5.39 -24.71 21.60
CA TYR A 494 -5.44 -23.27 21.84
C TYR A 494 -5.97 -22.93 23.25
N ASP A 495 -6.18 -23.92 24.11
CA ASP A 495 -6.78 -23.75 25.44
C ASP A 495 -6.03 -22.70 26.28
N HIS A 496 -4.70 -22.75 26.29
CA HIS A 496 -3.89 -21.76 27.00
C HIS A 496 -4.07 -20.33 26.47
N LEU A 497 -4.33 -20.13 25.18
CA LEU A 497 -4.65 -18.81 24.63
C LEU A 497 -6.07 -18.39 25.00
N ILE A 498 -7.01 -19.33 24.96
CA ILE A 498 -8.42 -19.11 25.31
C ILE A 498 -8.55 -18.69 26.79
N GLU A 499 -7.78 -19.33 27.67
CA GLU A 499 -7.75 -19.07 29.10
C GLU A 499 -6.93 -17.82 29.48
N ASP A 500 -6.03 -17.35 28.60
CA ASP A 500 -5.19 -16.18 28.88
C ASP A 500 -5.96 -14.87 28.68
N GLU A 501 -6.19 -14.17 29.80
CA GLU A 501 -6.94 -12.92 29.82
C GLU A 501 -6.26 -11.80 29.02
N LYS A 502 -4.92 -11.76 28.94
CA LYS A 502 -4.19 -10.74 28.17
C LYS A 502 -4.41 -10.94 26.68
N PHE A 503 -4.37 -12.18 26.19
CA PHE A 503 -4.66 -12.49 24.79
C PHE A 503 -6.08 -12.12 24.40
N ILE A 504 -7.07 -12.61 25.15
CA ILE A 504 -8.49 -12.34 24.86
C ILE A 504 -8.76 -10.83 24.88
N ARG A 505 -8.20 -10.11 25.86
CA ARG A 505 -8.37 -8.66 25.97
C ARG A 505 -7.72 -7.92 24.82
N LEU A 506 -6.50 -8.30 24.39
CA LEU A 506 -5.83 -7.74 23.23
C LEU A 506 -6.69 -7.86 21.97
N MET A 507 -7.19 -9.07 21.69
CA MET A 507 -7.96 -9.35 20.47
C MET A 507 -9.33 -8.68 20.47
N ARG A 508 -10.06 -8.71 21.59
CA ARG A 508 -11.33 -7.97 21.72
C ARG A 508 -11.12 -6.47 21.51
N THR A 509 -10.13 -5.89 22.19
CA THR A 509 -9.84 -4.45 22.08
C THR A 509 -9.49 -4.07 20.65
N ALA A 510 -8.66 -4.86 19.97
CA ALA A 510 -8.30 -4.63 18.58
C ALA A 510 -9.55 -4.63 17.67
N LEU A 511 -10.35 -5.69 17.73
CA LEU A 511 -11.56 -5.83 16.91
C LEU A 511 -12.60 -4.73 17.19
N THR A 512 -12.87 -4.43 18.46
CA THR A 512 -13.82 -3.39 18.85
C THR A 512 -13.35 -2.02 18.37
N ARG A 513 -12.07 -1.68 18.51
CA ARG A 513 -11.54 -0.38 18.03
C ARG A 513 -11.63 -0.25 16.52
N LEU A 514 -11.28 -1.31 15.79
CA LEU A 514 -11.39 -1.32 14.34
C LEU A 514 -12.85 -1.12 13.90
N GLU A 515 -13.79 -1.93 14.40
CA GLU A 515 -15.21 -1.81 14.04
C GLU A 515 -15.78 -0.42 14.36
N ASN A 516 -15.50 0.13 15.55
CA ASN A 516 -16.00 1.45 15.92
C ASN A 516 -15.42 2.57 15.03
N THR A 517 -14.17 2.44 14.59
CA THR A 517 -13.51 3.45 13.74
C THR A 517 -13.95 3.34 12.28
N TYR A 518 -14.11 2.12 11.76
CA TYR A 518 -14.64 1.88 10.41
C TYR A 518 -16.16 2.17 10.34
N GLY A 519 -16.88 2.02 11.44
CA GLY A 519 -18.34 2.16 11.52
C GLY A 519 -19.12 0.97 10.95
N VAL A 520 -18.42 -0.09 10.55
CA VAL A 520 -18.95 -1.33 9.98
C VAL A 520 -18.15 -2.53 10.49
N PRO A 521 -18.68 -3.76 10.44
CA PRO A 521 -17.95 -4.96 10.81
C PRO A 521 -16.65 -5.07 10.01
N VAL A 522 -15.61 -5.64 10.62
CA VAL A 522 -14.31 -5.83 9.98
C VAL A 522 -13.82 -7.26 10.09
N GLN A 523 -13.04 -7.68 9.10
CA GLN A 523 -12.20 -8.86 9.14
C GLN A 523 -10.74 -8.44 9.04
N PHE A 524 -9.88 -9.00 9.90
CA PHE A 524 -8.44 -8.77 9.78
C PHE A 524 -7.65 -10.07 9.93
N GLU A 525 -6.56 -10.17 9.17
CA GLU A 525 -5.57 -11.24 9.24
C GLU A 525 -4.38 -10.76 10.06
N PHE A 526 -3.84 -11.64 10.89
CA PHE A 526 -2.75 -11.31 11.79
C PHE A 526 -1.77 -12.47 11.98
N ALA A 527 -0.54 -12.12 12.34
CA ALA A 527 0.39 -13.03 13.01
C ALA A 527 0.52 -12.63 14.48
N LEU A 528 0.64 -13.62 15.36
CA LEU A 528 0.82 -13.41 16.79
C LEU A 528 2.16 -14.02 17.22
N GLU A 529 2.99 -13.19 17.84
CA GLU A 529 4.21 -13.62 18.52
C GLU A 529 3.93 -13.72 20.01
N ILE A 530 4.27 -14.86 20.60
CA ILE A 530 4.17 -15.10 22.04
C ILE A 530 5.52 -14.71 22.65
N ILE A 531 5.50 -13.81 23.63
CA ILE A 531 6.67 -13.37 24.38
C ILE A 531 6.61 -14.04 25.75
N ASP A 532 7.53 -14.97 26.01
CA ASP A 532 7.64 -15.60 27.33
C ASP A 532 8.27 -14.61 28.32
N ALA A 533 7.47 -14.12 29.27
CA ALA A 533 7.89 -13.19 30.31
C ALA A 533 7.75 -13.81 31.71
N PRO A 534 8.50 -13.32 32.72
CA PRO A 534 8.45 -13.85 34.09
C PRO A 534 7.05 -13.85 34.73
N GLY A 535 6.15 -12.98 34.25
CA GLY A 535 4.75 -12.86 34.72
C GLY A 535 3.73 -13.58 33.83
N GLY A 536 4.13 -14.63 33.13
CA GLY A 536 3.31 -15.33 32.12
C GLY A 536 3.50 -14.74 30.72
N PRO A 537 2.85 -15.32 29.70
CA PRO A 537 3.02 -14.87 28.32
C PRO A 537 2.54 -13.43 28.14
N ASP A 538 3.17 -12.72 27.21
CA ASP A 538 2.69 -11.48 26.61
C ASP A 538 2.65 -11.67 25.09
N TYR A 539 2.06 -10.73 24.36
CA TYR A 539 1.73 -10.92 22.96
C TYR A 539 2.08 -9.70 22.12
N LYS A 540 2.68 -9.95 20.96
CA LYS A 540 2.86 -8.95 19.91
C LYS A 540 1.99 -9.35 18.71
N LEU A 541 1.06 -8.46 18.35
CA LEU A 541 0.12 -8.60 17.25
C LEU A 541 0.68 -7.89 16.01
N TYR A 542 0.89 -8.66 14.95
CA TYR A 542 1.28 -8.15 13.64
C TYR A 542 0.08 -8.16 12.72
N ILE A 543 -0.35 -6.99 12.26
CA ILE A 543 -1.45 -6.90 11.29
C ILE A 543 -0.91 -7.23 9.91
N LEU A 544 -1.56 -8.18 9.22
CA LEU A 544 -1.18 -8.62 7.88
C LEU A 544 -2.13 -8.08 6.81
N GLN A 545 -3.42 -7.95 7.14
CA GLN A 545 -4.46 -7.46 6.26
C GLN A 545 -5.67 -7.03 7.09
N CYS A 546 -6.46 -6.04 6.63
CA CYS A 546 -7.75 -5.69 7.22
C CYS A 546 -8.68 -5.17 6.14
N HIS A 547 -9.93 -5.60 6.15
CA HIS A 547 -10.98 -5.11 5.27
C HIS A 547 -12.33 -5.13 5.99
N THR A 548 -13.33 -4.46 5.43
CA THR A 548 -14.69 -4.51 5.96
C THR A 548 -15.31 -5.89 5.70
N ALA A 549 -16.10 -6.37 6.65
CA ALA A 549 -16.87 -7.60 6.54
C ALA A 549 -18.32 -7.24 6.18
N ALA A 550 -18.90 -7.98 5.25
CA ALA A 550 -20.25 -7.78 4.75
C ALA A 550 -21.31 -8.44 5.65
#